data_AF-A0A8D8ID58-F1
#
_entry.id   AF-A0A8D8ID58-F1
#
_cell.length_a   1.000
_cell.length_b   1.000
_cell.length_c   1.000
_cell.angle_alpha   90.00
_cell.angle_beta   90.00
_cell.angle_gamma   90.00
#
_symmetry.space_group_name_H-M   'P 1'
#
loop_
_entity.id
_entity.type
_entity.pdbx_description
1 polymer ?
#
loop_
_entity_poly.entity_id
_entity_poly.type
_entity_poly.pdbx_seq_one_letter_code
_entity_poly.pdbx_strand_id
1 'polypeptide(L)'
;MDEQVKNLEILKRISGVEMSRLWLLHDESFKQFFDWFGQSVDEENLITESLLREYTDLENGDLVLSEEEVLAELDRLSSEYPNILDYVDSDLAEREEQLEQLVAIEEQYEKLIADAKRTESALIKELSELDMKLIDGQFHQGRVAAECGEKASFLQDIQGHTQQQIFDMHQCYVQKQNPPLFIYQMPIEQFNMKCDQFLKYLEMYIRRHFAVRKAAGDSEDSDHDEPATDQDHRDVIVQLESIKARLDLGEMRLVDARKEYHGLRKMMERFQDLSWQPMKISAMKKHCAELKSSNEQDILRIDVLKQELEMYVRQLNEQKIECILYENSKLKLDRAINRLGYIERLSGIISGALMNAEMLWILMQLDLEKIRNKFDNSDEMNSETQRCLKRIEMLKAVGRTSADEEALEEFVAQFASTMGAINLNSSGNRSMSLRNCIQDYADYKKRVFKNLQSVVGGKFYKTFDEAMRELKQTEKQLERYVFDGPVNRPQFFDQQYQERIQRLSFEMDQIEKHLKTLKTDYQQNI
;
A
#
# COMPACT_ATOMS: atom_id res chain seq x y z
N MET A 1 67.72 -100.53 17.95
CA MET A 1 66.89 -100.78 19.14
C MET A 1 65.54 -100.08 19.02
N ASP A 2 65.46 -98.86 18.46
CA ASP A 2 64.19 -98.14 18.30
C ASP A 2 63.20 -98.80 17.31
N GLU A 3 63.67 -99.36 16.19
CA GLU A 3 62.83 -100.09 15.22
C GLU A 3 62.17 -101.34 15.82
N GLN A 4 62.92 -102.12 16.61
CA GLN A 4 62.41 -103.33 17.25
C GLN A 4 61.37 -102.99 18.34
N VAL A 5 61.51 -101.85 19.02
CA VAL A 5 60.55 -101.36 20.02
C VAL A 5 59.27 -100.86 19.33
N LYS A 6 59.38 -100.11 18.23
CA LYS A 6 58.24 -99.62 17.43
C LYS A 6 57.42 -100.78 16.85
N ASN A 7 58.09 -101.79 16.29
CA ASN A 7 57.47 -102.99 15.75
C ASN A 7 56.78 -103.85 16.84
N LEU A 8 57.33 -103.87 18.05
CA LEU A 8 56.72 -104.52 19.23
C LEU A 8 55.46 -103.79 19.72
N GLU A 9 55.43 -102.45 19.68
CA GLU A 9 54.25 -101.66 20.02
C GLU A 9 53.12 -101.83 18.99
N ILE A 10 53.48 -101.89 17.70
CA ILE A 10 52.54 -102.18 16.61
C ILE A 10 51.94 -103.59 16.77
N LEU A 11 52.76 -104.61 17.04
CA LEU A 11 52.30 -105.99 17.28
C LEU A 11 51.37 -106.09 18.49
N LYS A 12 51.65 -105.31 19.54
CA LYS A 12 50.81 -105.20 20.75
C LYS A 12 49.44 -104.58 20.47
N ARG A 13 49.36 -103.55 19.62
CA ARG A 13 48.09 -102.91 19.23
C ARG A 13 47.20 -103.83 18.37
N ILE A 14 47.79 -104.63 17.47
CA ILE A 14 47.03 -105.45 16.52
C ILE A 14 46.57 -106.79 17.11
N SER A 15 47.45 -107.50 17.82
CA SER A 15 47.23 -108.91 18.19
C SER A 15 46.73 -109.12 19.63
N GLY A 16 46.74 -108.07 20.45
CA GLY A 16 46.38 -108.15 21.87
C GLY A 16 47.30 -109.06 22.71
N VAL A 17 48.46 -109.44 22.19
CA VAL A 17 49.39 -110.35 22.88
C VAL A 17 50.01 -109.66 24.10
N GLU A 18 49.77 -110.21 25.29
CA GLU A 18 50.37 -109.75 26.53
C GLU A 18 51.89 -110.01 26.54
N MET A 19 52.66 -109.04 27.04
CA MET A 19 54.13 -109.07 27.21
C MET A 19 54.67 -110.28 28.02
N SER A 20 53.81 -111.11 28.61
CA SER A 20 54.16 -112.36 29.29
C SER A 20 54.54 -113.51 28.34
N ARG A 21 54.27 -113.37 27.02
CA ARG A 21 54.58 -114.38 25.98
C ARG A 21 55.80 -114.03 25.09
N LEU A 22 56.70 -113.17 25.58
CA LEU A 22 57.94 -112.75 24.89
C LEU A 22 58.92 -113.90 24.56
N TRP A 23 58.71 -115.11 25.10
CA TRP A 23 59.53 -116.28 24.76
C TRP A 23 59.42 -116.67 23.27
N LEU A 24 58.32 -116.30 22.59
CA LEU A 24 58.12 -116.51 21.14
C LEU A 24 59.13 -115.75 20.26
N LEU A 25 59.72 -114.66 20.75
CA LEU A 25 60.76 -113.90 20.02
C LEU A 25 62.12 -114.62 20.00
N HIS A 26 62.30 -115.60 20.90
CA HIS A 26 63.54 -116.37 21.03
C HIS A 26 63.43 -117.79 20.43
N ASP A 27 62.27 -118.13 19.86
CA ASP A 27 62.06 -119.37 19.12
C ASP A 27 62.45 -119.17 17.65
N GLU A 28 63.48 -119.88 17.19
CA GLU A 28 63.99 -119.80 15.80
C GLU A 28 62.93 -120.19 14.74
N SER A 29 61.86 -120.87 15.16
CA SER A 29 60.72 -121.23 14.29
C SER A 29 59.91 -120.02 13.79
N PHE A 30 59.94 -118.90 14.51
CA PHE A 30 59.13 -117.69 14.23
C PHE A 30 59.95 -116.49 13.73
N LYS A 31 61.28 -116.65 13.60
CA LYS A 31 62.19 -115.56 13.22
C LYS A 31 61.87 -114.96 11.85
N GLN A 32 61.57 -115.80 10.86
CA GLN A 32 61.14 -115.35 9.53
C GLN A 32 59.85 -114.51 9.56
N PHE A 33 58.92 -114.81 10.49
CA PHE A 33 57.69 -114.05 10.62
C PHE A 33 57.94 -112.65 11.20
N PHE A 34 58.79 -112.52 12.22
CA PHE A 34 59.09 -111.23 12.83
C PHE A 34 59.95 -110.33 11.93
N ASP A 35 60.89 -110.92 11.17
CA ASP A 35 61.67 -110.18 10.16
C ASP A 35 60.76 -109.65 9.04
N TRP A 36 59.78 -110.45 8.60
CA TRP A 36 58.76 -109.99 7.65
C TRP A 36 57.85 -108.90 8.25
N PHE A 37 57.35 -109.11 9.47
CA PHE A 37 56.45 -108.18 10.15
C PHE A 37 57.09 -106.80 10.33
N GLY A 38 58.37 -106.76 10.72
CA GLY A 38 59.08 -105.50 10.90
C GLY A 38 59.47 -104.77 9.62
N GLN A 39 59.40 -105.43 8.45
CA GLN A 39 59.69 -104.81 7.15
C GLN A 39 58.42 -104.47 6.35
N SER A 40 57.32 -105.20 6.58
CA SER A 40 56.11 -105.10 5.75
C SER A 40 54.93 -104.40 6.44
N VAL A 41 55.01 -104.14 7.75
CA VAL A 41 53.93 -103.52 8.52
C VAL A 41 54.45 -102.26 9.21
N ASP A 42 53.97 -101.09 8.77
CA ASP A 42 54.25 -99.78 9.37
C ASP A 42 52.93 -99.11 9.81
N GLU A 43 52.99 -98.03 10.59
CA GLU A 43 51.79 -97.35 11.14
C GLU A 43 50.80 -96.88 10.06
N GLU A 44 51.27 -96.62 8.84
CA GLU A 44 50.46 -96.21 7.68
C GLU A 44 49.67 -97.37 7.04
N ASN A 45 50.12 -98.62 7.23
CA ASN A 45 49.45 -99.82 6.71
C ASN A 45 48.45 -100.44 7.71
N LEU A 46 48.20 -99.76 8.83
CA LEU A 46 47.29 -100.23 9.88
C LEU A 46 45.95 -99.52 9.78
N ILE A 47 44.89 -100.33 9.69
CA ILE A 47 43.53 -99.83 9.72
C ILE A 47 43.24 -99.31 11.13
N THR A 48 43.26 -97.99 11.29
CA THR A 48 42.89 -97.32 12.54
C THR A 48 41.37 -97.20 12.66
N GLU A 49 40.86 -97.09 13.90
CA GLU A 49 39.41 -96.92 14.15
C GLU A 49 38.84 -95.66 13.47
N SER A 50 39.65 -94.61 13.27
CA SER A 50 39.29 -93.42 12.50
C SER A 50 39.13 -93.73 11.01
N LEU A 51 40.08 -94.47 10.42
CA LEU A 51 40.02 -94.85 9.01
C LEU A 51 38.84 -95.79 8.73
N LEU A 52 38.55 -96.70 9.67
CA LEU A 52 37.39 -97.59 9.58
C LEU A 52 36.08 -96.80 9.63
N ARG A 53 36.02 -95.75 10.46
CA ARG A 53 34.86 -94.84 10.55
C ARG A 53 34.68 -94.02 9.29
N GLU A 54 35.75 -93.46 8.75
CA GLU A 54 35.74 -92.73 7.46
C GLU A 54 35.33 -93.65 6.31
N TYR A 55 35.84 -94.89 6.27
CA TYR A 55 35.42 -95.90 5.29
C TYR A 55 33.92 -96.22 5.42
N THR A 56 33.42 -96.36 6.65
CA THR A 56 31.99 -96.61 6.91
C THR A 56 31.13 -95.41 6.49
N ASP A 57 31.60 -94.18 6.69
CA ASP A 57 30.92 -92.96 6.26
C ASP A 57 30.90 -92.82 4.72
N LEU A 58 31.98 -93.23 4.04
CA LEU A 58 32.05 -93.31 2.58
C LEU A 58 31.16 -94.43 2.01
N GLU A 59 31.08 -95.58 2.68
CA GLU A 59 30.22 -96.72 2.31
C GLU A 59 28.74 -96.33 2.45
N ASN A 60 28.38 -95.63 3.54
CA ASN A 60 27.05 -95.06 3.73
C ASN A 60 26.69 -93.97 2.70
N GLY A 61 27.71 -93.31 2.13
CA GLY A 61 27.58 -92.31 1.08
C GLY A 61 27.59 -92.88 -0.35
N ASP A 62 27.69 -94.20 -0.53
CA ASP A 62 27.82 -94.89 -1.83
C ASP A 62 29.01 -94.38 -2.68
N LEU A 63 30.07 -93.90 -2.01
CA LEU A 63 31.26 -93.29 -2.60
C LEU A 63 32.47 -94.25 -2.59
N VAL A 64 32.31 -95.46 -2.07
CA VAL A 64 33.35 -96.48 -2.08
C VAL A 64 33.42 -97.10 -3.47
N LEU A 65 34.51 -96.80 -4.16
CA LEU A 65 34.79 -97.33 -5.49
C LEU A 65 35.24 -98.80 -5.40
N SER A 66 34.90 -99.58 -6.42
CA SER A 66 35.47 -100.92 -6.57
C SER A 66 36.97 -100.86 -6.90
N GLU A 67 37.72 -101.92 -6.61
CA GLU A 67 39.18 -101.95 -6.79
C GLU A 67 39.63 -101.61 -8.22
N GLU A 68 38.84 -102.02 -9.21
CA GLU A 68 39.07 -101.70 -10.63
C GLU A 68 38.83 -100.22 -10.94
N GLU A 69 37.83 -99.61 -10.32
CA GLU A 69 37.51 -98.19 -10.45
C GLU A 69 38.53 -97.30 -9.73
N VAL A 70 39.04 -97.74 -8.58
CA VAL A 70 40.12 -97.05 -7.86
C VAL A 70 41.38 -96.98 -8.71
N LEU A 71 41.79 -98.10 -9.32
CA LEU A 71 42.97 -98.14 -10.19
C LEU A 71 42.77 -97.27 -11.44
N ALA A 72 41.59 -97.31 -12.05
CA ALA A 72 41.27 -96.46 -13.20
C ALA A 72 41.29 -94.95 -12.85
N GLU A 73 40.80 -94.61 -11.66
CA GLU A 73 40.78 -93.23 -11.16
C GLU A 73 42.18 -92.75 -10.76
N LEU A 74 43.01 -93.64 -10.19
CA LEU A 74 44.41 -93.37 -9.89
C LEU A 74 45.24 -93.16 -11.16
N ASP A 75 45.00 -93.97 -12.21
CA ASP A 75 45.61 -93.78 -13.53
C ASP A 75 45.15 -92.47 -14.19
N ARG A 76 43.89 -92.08 -13.99
CA ARG A 76 43.37 -90.80 -14.45
C ARG A 76 44.04 -89.63 -13.74
N LEU A 77 44.14 -89.68 -12.42
CA LEU A 77 44.79 -88.67 -11.58
C LEU A 77 46.28 -88.55 -11.87
N SER A 78 46.99 -89.66 -12.04
CA SER A 78 48.41 -89.65 -12.41
C SER A 78 48.66 -89.13 -13.83
N SER A 79 47.68 -89.27 -14.73
CA SER A 79 47.73 -88.69 -16.08
C SER A 79 47.43 -87.18 -16.09
N GLU A 80 46.49 -86.72 -15.26
CA GLU A 80 46.10 -85.30 -15.16
C GLU A 80 47.13 -84.49 -14.36
N TYR A 81 47.71 -85.11 -13.34
CA TYR A 81 48.74 -84.53 -12.46
C TYR A 81 49.96 -85.45 -12.44
N PRO A 82 50.90 -85.28 -13.39
CA PRO A 82 52.13 -86.06 -13.44
C PRO A 82 52.91 -85.93 -12.12
N ASN A 83 53.42 -87.05 -11.61
CA ASN A 83 54.19 -87.16 -10.36
C ASN A 83 53.42 -86.85 -9.06
N ILE A 84 52.07 -86.87 -9.06
CA ILE A 84 51.28 -86.67 -7.84
C ILE A 84 51.55 -87.72 -6.74
N LEU A 85 51.97 -88.93 -7.14
CA LEU A 85 52.32 -90.03 -6.22
C LEU A 85 53.82 -90.08 -5.89
N ASP A 86 54.66 -89.38 -6.67
CA ASP A 86 56.12 -89.38 -6.56
C ASP A 86 56.63 -87.99 -6.16
N TYR A 87 56.06 -87.42 -5.09
CA TYR A 87 56.45 -86.09 -4.61
C TYR A 87 57.69 -86.15 -3.71
N VAL A 88 58.48 -85.07 -3.73
CA VAL A 88 59.58 -84.85 -2.79
C VAL A 88 59.15 -83.77 -1.79
N ASP A 89 59.62 -83.82 -0.54
CA ASP A 89 59.31 -82.82 0.50
C ASP A 89 59.58 -81.37 0.06
N SER A 90 60.50 -81.16 -0.88
CA SER A 90 60.78 -79.85 -1.47
C SER A 90 59.64 -79.31 -2.33
N ASP A 91 58.90 -80.18 -3.02
CA ASP A 91 57.76 -79.80 -3.86
C ASP A 91 56.57 -79.41 -2.98
N LEU A 92 56.41 -80.08 -1.83
CA LEU A 92 55.40 -79.75 -0.83
C LEU A 92 55.65 -78.36 -0.23
N ALA A 93 56.89 -78.06 0.15
CA ALA A 93 57.27 -76.75 0.70
C ALA A 93 57.06 -75.60 -0.30
N GLU A 94 57.34 -75.81 -1.59
CA GLU A 94 57.08 -74.80 -2.64
C GLU A 94 55.58 -74.52 -2.79
N ARG A 95 54.74 -75.55 -2.68
CA ARG A 95 53.28 -75.40 -2.76
C ARG A 95 52.70 -74.75 -1.51
N GLU A 96 53.23 -75.05 -0.33
CA GLU A 96 52.87 -74.36 0.91
C GLU A 96 53.21 -72.86 0.85
N GLU A 97 54.40 -72.50 0.32
CA GLU A 97 54.78 -71.10 0.14
C GLU A 97 53.85 -70.38 -0.86
N GLN A 98 53.50 -71.04 -1.97
CA GLN A 98 52.53 -70.50 -2.94
C GLN A 98 51.13 -70.31 -2.33
N LEU A 99 50.72 -71.22 -1.45
CA LEU A 99 49.45 -71.14 -0.73
C LEU A 99 49.45 -69.95 0.25
N GLU A 100 50.52 -69.77 1.02
CA GLU A 100 50.66 -68.61 1.92
C GLU A 100 50.63 -67.28 1.15
N GLN A 101 51.29 -67.22 -0.02
CA GLN A 101 51.24 -66.04 -0.89
C GLN A 101 49.82 -65.75 -1.38
N LEU A 102 49.06 -66.77 -1.76
CA LEU A 102 47.67 -66.63 -2.19
C LEU A 102 46.76 -66.15 -1.04
N VAL A 103 46.94 -66.68 0.17
CA VAL A 103 46.20 -66.25 1.37
C VAL A 103 46.51 -64.78 1.67
N ALA A 104 47.78 -64.38 1.61
CA ALA A 104 48.17 -62.98 1.83
C ALA A 104 47.56 -62.02 0.79
N ILE A 105 47.41 -62.47 -0.46
CA ILE A 105 46.72 -61.72 -1.52
C ILE A 105 45.22 -61.64 -1.24
N GLU A 106 44.60 -62.73 -0.80
CA GLU A 106 43.18 -62.75 -0.44
C GLU A 106 42.87 -61.77 0.71
N GLU A 107 43.68 -61.75 1.76
CA GLU A 107 43.56 -60.78 2.86
C GLU A 107 43.68 -59.32 2.39
N GLN A 108 44.54 -59.06 1.40
CA GLN A 108 44.66 -57.73 0.79
C GLN A 108 43.39 -57.34 0.02
N TYR A 109 42.80 -58.27 -0.72
CA TYR A 109 41.54 -58.04 -1.42
C TYR A 109 40.38 -57.84 -0.44
N GLU A 110 40.29 -58.59 0.65
CA GLU A 110 39.28 -58.36 1.68
C GLU A 110 39.39 -56.96 2.30
N LYS A 111 40.62 -56.51 2.62
CA LYS A 111 40.85 -55.15 3.12
C LYS A 111 40.40 -54.10 2.11
N LEU A 112 40.73 -54.28 0.83
CA LEU A 112 40.33 -53.36 -0.24
C LEU A 112 38.80 -53.30 -0.39
N ILE A 113 38.11 -54.45 -0.32
CA ILE A 113 36.65 -54.52 -0.37
C ILE A 113 36.02 -53.83 0.86
N ALA A 114 36.59 -54.03 2.04
CA ALA A 114 36.11 -53.38 3.26
C ALA A 114 36.26 -51.85 3.18
N ASP A 115 37.39 -51.36 2.67
CA ASP A 115 37.61 -49.93 2.47
C ASP A 115 36.70 -49.36 1.38
N ALA A 116 36.47 -50.09 0.28
CA ALA A 116 35.51 -49.69 -0.75
C ALA A 116 34.07 -49.59 -0.21
N LYS A 117 33.64 -50.53 0.65
CA LYS A 117 32.32 -50.45 1.31
C LYS A 117 32.21 -49.27 2.27
N ARG A 118 33.30 -48.92 2.97
CA ARG A 118 33.35 -47.74 3.84
C ARG A 118 33.24 -46.44 3.04
N THR A 119 33.98 -46.33 1.93
CA THR A 119 33.92 -45.15 1.06
C THR A 119 32.56 -45.03 0.38
N GLU A 120 31.97 -46.12 -0.08
CA GLU A 120 30.60 -46.16 -0.61
C GLU A 120 29.59 -45.65 0.43
N SER A 121 29.67 -46.15 1.67
CA SER A 121 28.78 -45.70 2.76
C SER A 121 28.96 -44.22 3.09
N ALA A 122 30.19 -43.72 3.06
CA ALA A 122 30.48 -42.29 3.27
C ALA A 122 29.91 -41.43 2.13
N LEU A 123 30.08 -41.85 0.88
CA LEU A 123 29.55 -41.16 -0.30
C LEU A 123 28.02 -41.13 -0.29
N ILE A 124 27.36 -42.24 0.07
CA ILE A 124 25.89 -42.28 0.21
C ILE A 124 25.41 -41.27 1.25
N LYS A 125 26.12 -41.14 2.38
CA LYS A 125 25.80 -40.16 3.40
C LYS A 125 25.97 -38.72 2.89
N GLU A 126 27.09 -38.42 2.22
CA GLU A 126 27.32 -37.10 1.62
C GLU A 126 26.26 -36.76 0.57
N LEU A 127 25.87 -37.73 -0.27
CA LEU A 127 24.82 -37.56 -1.27
C LEU A 127 23.47 -37.24 -0.62
N SER A 128 23.10 -37.98 0.44
CA SER A 128 21.88 -37.72 1.21
C SER A 128 21.87 -36.34 1.87
N GLU A 129 23.01 -35.90 2.42
CA GLU A 129 23.13 -34.55 2.97
C GLU A 129 23.01 -33.46 1.89
N LEU A 130 23.54 -33.71 0.69
CA LEU A 130 23.39 -32.82 -0.45
C LEU A 130 21.94 -32.73 -0.94
N ASP A 131 21.24 -33.86 -1.03
CA ASP A 131 19.84 -33.91 -1.42
C ASP A 131 18.95 -33.13 -0.44
N MET A 132 19.20 -33.28 0.87
CA MET A 132 18.48 -32.49 1.88
C MET A 132 18.72 -30.99 1.73
N LYS A 133 19.98 -30.58 1.51
CA LYS A 133 20.31 -29.16 1.24
C LYS A 133 19.66 -28.64 -0.04
N LEU A 134 19.52 -29.49 -1.05
CA LEU A 134 18.88 -29.14 -2.32
C LEU A 134 17.37 -28.95 -2.12
N ILE A 135 16.70 -29.81 -1.37
CA ILE A 135 15.28 -29.66 -1.01
C ILE A 135 15.04 -28.36 -0.22
N ASP A 136 15.85 -28.08 0.81
CA ASP A 136 15.75 -26.85 1.59
C ASP A 136 15.99 -25.60 0.71
N GLY A 137 16.97 -25.67 -0.19
CA GLY A 137 17.24 -24.63 -1.17
C GLY A 137 16.06 -24.36 -2.11
N GLN A 138 15.44 -25.42 -2.64
CA GLN A 138 14.24 -25.31 -3.48
C GLN A 138 13.05 -24.72 -2.71
N PHE A 139 12.86 -25.11 -1.46
CA PHE A 139 11.80 -24.57 -0.60
C PHE A 139 11.99 -23.07 -0.37
N HIS A 140 13.21 -22.64 -0.02
CA HIS A 140 13.53 -21.22 0.14
C HIS A 140 13.40 -20.42 -1.16
N GLN A 141 13.83 -20.98 -2.28
CA GLN A 141 13.64 -20.37 -3.60
C GLN A 141 12.15 -20.17 -3.91
N GLY A 142 11.32 -21.19 -3.67
CA GLY A 142 9.87 -21.11 -3.85
C GLY A 142 9.23 -20.02 -2.99
N ARG A 143 9.63 -19.92 -1.72
CA ARG A 143 9.15 -18.86 -0.81
C ARG A 143 9.53 -17.47 -1.28
N VAL A 144 10.79 -17.26 -1.65
CA VAL A 144 11.27 -15.96 -2.15
C VAL A 144 10.59 -15.59 -3.47
N ALA A 145 10.37 -16.55 -4.37
CA ALA A 145 9.64 -16.31 -5.61
C ALA A 145 8.18 -15.88 -5.34
N ALA A 146 7.51 -16.49 -4.35
CA ALA A 146 6.17 -16.09 -3.93
C ALA A 146 6.15 -14.66 -3.36
N GLU A 147 7.06 -14.33 -2.43
CA GLU A 147 7.18 -12.97 -1.88
C GLU A 147 7.46 -11.91 -2.96
N CYS A 148 8.30 -12.24 -3.94
CA CYS A 148 8.56 -11.37 -5.09
C CYS A 148 7.30 -11.20 -5.95
N GLY A 149 6.52 -12.26 -6.16
CA GLY A 149 5.24 -12.21 -6.87
C GLY A 149 4.21 -11.32 -6.17
N GLU A 150 4.07 -11.45 -4.85
CA GLU A 150 3.18 -10.58 -4.05
C GLU A 150 3.59 -9.11 -4.13
N LYS A 151 4.90 -8.82 -4.00
CA LYS A 151 5.43 -7.46 -4.15
C LYS A 151 5.20 -6.89 -5.55
N ALA A 152 5.34 -7.71 -6.59
CA ALA A 152 5.08 -7.30 -7.97
C ALA A 152 3.59 -6.96 -8.17
N SER A 153 2.67 -7.79 -7.66
CA SER A 153 1.23 -7.51 -7.69
C SER A 153 0.89 -6.21 -6.96
N PHE A 154 1.45 -6.02 -5.76
CA PHE A 154 1.25 -4.80 -4.98
C PHE A 154 1.74 -3.54 -5.70
N LEU A 155 2.90 -3.62 -6.37
CA LEU A 155 3.41 -2.51 -7.19
C LEU A 155 2.51 -2.23 -8.40
N GLN A 156 1.96 -3.27 -9.02
CA GLN A 156 1.01 -3.13 -10.13
C GLN A 156 -0.29 -2.45 -9.68
N ASP A 157 -0.80 -2.78 -8.49
CA ASP A 157 -1.98 -2.14 -7.91
C ASP A 157 -1.72 -0.65 -7.61
N ILE A 158 -0.57 -0.32 -7.02
CA ILE A 158 -0.15 1.07 -6.79
C ILE A 158 -0.03 1.82 -8.11
N GLN A 159 0.58 1.20 -9.12
CA GLN A 159 0.75 1.82 -10.44
C GLN A 159 -0.62 2.09 -11.08
N GLY A 160 -1.56 1.14 -11.00
CA GLY A 160 -2.93 1.31 -11.47
C GLY A 160 -3.65 2.46 -10.76
N HIS A 161 -3.56 2.52 -9.43
CA HIS A 161 -4.14 3.61 -8.64
C HIS A 161 -3.51 4.97 -8.99
N THR A 162 -2.19 5.00 -9.18
CA THR A 162 -1.46 6.23 -9.56
C THR A 162 -1.88 6.69 -10.95
N GLN A 163 -2.00 5.78 -11.92
CA GLN A 163 -2.50 6.12 -13.26
C GLN A 163 -3.93 6.64 -13.23
N GLN A 164 -4.78 6.07 -12.37
CA GLN A 164 -6.15 6.55 -12.19
C GLN A 164 -6.18 7.95 -11.58
N GLN A 165 -5.36 8.23 -10.56
CA GLN A 165 -5.21 9.58 -10.01
C GLN A 165 -4.67 10.58 -11.04
N ILE A 166 -3.70 10.18 -11.86
CA ILE A 166 -3.19 11.01 -12.96
C ILE A 166 -4.30 11.31 -13.96
N PHE A 167 -5.11 10.31 -14.32
CA PHE A 167 -6.25 10.47 -15.21
C PHE A 167 -7.29 11.43 -14.62
N ASP A 168 -7.64 11.27 -13.33
CA ASP A 168 -8.58 12.15 -12.63
C ASP A 168 -8.05 13.59 -12.56
N MET A 169 -6.77 13.78 -12.25
CA MET A 169 -6.12 15.11 -12.32
C MET A 169 -6.20 15.68 -13.74
N HIS A 170 -5.86 14.88 -14.74
CA HIS A 170 -5.86 15.31 -16.13
C HIS A 170 -7.27 15.70 -16.58
N GLN A 171 -8.32 14.99 -16.13
CA GLN A 171 -9.70 15.42 -16.33
C GLN A 171 -9.99 16.76 -15.66
N CYS A 172 -9.52 16.97 -14.42
CA CYS A 172 -9.65 18.26 -13.75
C CYS A 172 -8.96 19.39 -14.53
N TYR A 173 -7.78 19.16 -15.10
CA TYR A 173 -7.00 20.22 -15.80
C TYR A 173 -7.41 20.46 -17.26
N VAL A 174 -7.92 19.44 -17.96
CA VAL A 174 -8.32 19.55 -19.39
C VAL A 174 -9.77 19.97 -19.57
N GLN A 175 -10.66 19.69 -18.61
CA GLN A 175 -11.95 20.37 -18.57
C GLN A 175 -11.72 21.85 -18.27
N LYS A 176 -12.49 22.73 -18.94
CA LYS A 176 -12.53 24.17 -18.63
C LYS A 176 -12.81 24.31 -17.13
N GLN A 177 -11.77 24.54 -16.34
CA GLN A 177 -11.96 24.88 -14.94
C GLN A 177 -12.63 26.24 -14.92
N ASN A 178 -13.94 26.25 -14.67
CA ASN A 178 -14.49 27.37 -13.94
C ASN A 178 -13.66 27.43 -12.66
N PRO A 179 -13.06 28.60 -12.33
CA PRO A 179 -12.26 28.72 -11.12
C PRO A 179 -13.08 28.13 -9.98
N PRO A 180 -12.51 27.25 -9.14
CA PRO A 180 -13.25 26.73 -8.01
C PRO A 180 -13.76 27.96 -7.27
N LEU A 181 -15.09 28.06 -7.16
CA LEU A 181 -15.79 29.08 -6.38
C LEU A 181 -15.46 28.80 -4.91
N PHE A 182 -14.19 28.99 -4.55
CA PHE A 182 -13.72 28.88 -3.20
C PHE A 182 -14.20 30.16 -2.52
N ILE A 183 -14.99 29.95 -1.48
CA ILE A 183 -15.40 30.89 -0.44
C ILE A 183 -16.63 31.76 -0.76
N TYR A 184 -16.81 32.32 -1.97
CA TYR A 184 -17.83 33.37 -2.15
C TYR A 184 -19.29 32.91 -2.40
N GLN A 185 -19.57 31.61 -2.56
CA GLN A 185 -20.93 31.13 -2.88
C GLN A 185 -21.34 29.84 -2.16
N MET A 186 -20.67 29.48 -1.06
CA MET A 186 -21.09 28.36 -0.22
C MET A 186 -21.94 28.89 0.95
N PRO A 187 -23.11 28.28 1.25
CA PRO A 187 -23.85 28.61 2.48
C PRO A 187 -22.93 28.50 3.69
N ILE A 188 -23.04 29.44 4.64
CA ILE A 188 -22.18 29.53 5.82
C ILE A 188 -22.12 28.20 6.58
N GLU A 189 -23.21 27.44 6.64
CA GLU A 189 -23.21 26.14 7.31
C GLU A 189 -22.28 25.14 6.63
N GLN A 190 -22.24 25.12 5.29
CA GLN A 190 -21.38 24.21 4.55
C GLN A 190 -19.90 24.61 4.64
N PHE A 191 -19.62 25.92 4.70
CA PHE A 191 -18.27 26.43 4.95
C PHE A 191 -17.76 26.02 6.33
N ASN A 192 -18.58 26.20 7.37
CA ASN A 192 -18.25 25.78 8.73
C ASN A 192 -18.06 24.26 8.81
N MET A 193 -18.93 23.46 8.19
CA MET A 193 -18.76 22.00 8.14
C MET A 193 -17.46 21.58 7.45
N LYS A 194 -17.02 22.31 6.42
CA LYS A 194 -15.74 22.05 5.75
C LYS A 194 -14.56 22.46 6.63
N CYS A 195 -14.63 23.59 7.30
CA CYS A 195 -13.63 23.99 8.30
C CYS A 195 -13.51 22.96 9.43
N ASP A 196 -14.63 22.43 9.95
CA ASP A 196 -14.64 21.39 10.99
C ASP A 196 -14.04 20.07 10.48
N GLN A 197 -14.31 19.69 9.22
CA GLN A 197 -13.68 18.54 8.59
C GLN A 197 -12.16 18.73 8.46
N PHE A 198 -11.69 19.91 8.02
CA PHE A 198 -10.27 20.22 7.94
C PHE A 198 -9.59 20.22 9.31
N LEU A 199 -10.26 20.76 10.34
CA LEU A 199 -9.76 20.71 11.72
C LEU A 199 -9.66 19.28 12.24
N LYS A 200 -10.62 18.40 11.93
CA LYS A 200 -10.55 16.97 12.26
C LYS A 200 -9.41 16.26 11.54
N TYR A 201 -9.20 16.53 10.26
CA TYR A 201 -8.08 15.94 9.51
C TYR A 201 -6.74 16.45 10.02
N LEU A 202 -6.65 17.73 10.37
CA LEU A 202 -5.47 18.31 11.00
C LEU A 202 -5.23 17.68 12.39
N GLU A 203 -6.26 17.48 13.20
CA GLU A 203 -6.14 16.81 14.51
C GLU A 203 -5.68 15.36 14.36
N MET A 204 -6.24 14.60 13.40
CA MET A 204 -5.80 13.24 13.11
C MET A 204 -4.35 13.20 12.60
N TYR A 205 -3.97 14.13 11.73
CA TYR A 205 -2.61 14.24 11.21
C TYR A 205 -1.62 14.59 12.32
N ILE A 206 -1.98 15.56 13.18
CA ILE A 206 -1.19 15.92 14.36
C ILE A 206 -1.06 14.69 15.26
N ARG A 207 -2.14 14.03 15.66
CA ARG A 207 -2.08 12.82 16.51
C ARG A 207 -1.23 11.69 15.93
N ARG A 208 -1.24 11.52 14.61
CA ARG A 208 -0.51 10.45 13.92
C ARG A 208 0.98 10.75 13.77
N HIS A 209 1.36 12.00 13.55
CA HIS A 209 2.75 12.39 13.25
C HIS A 209 3.46 13.08 14.41
N PHE A 210 2.71 13.60 15.36
CA PHE A 210 3.16 14.20 16.60
C PHE A 210 2.39 13.48 17.70
N ALA A 211 3.01 12.49 18.34
CA ALA A 211 2.43 11.78 19.47
C ALA A 211 2.21 12.74 20.66
N VAL A 212 1.20 13.60 20.57
CA VAL A 212 0.73 14.43 21.67
C VAL A 212 -0.29 13.58 22.40
N ARG A 213 0.21 12.80 23.36
CA ARG A 213 -0.65 12.25 24.42
C ARG A 213 -1.36 13.45 25.03
N LYS A 214 -2.67 13.58 24.79
CA LYS A 214 -3.51 14.59 25.44
C LYS A 214 -3.47 14.28 26.93
N ALA A 215 -2.67 15.03 27.67
CA ALA A 215 -2.95 15.34 29.07
C ALA A 215 -4.24 16.18 29.09
N ALA A 216 -5.37 15.50 29.10
CA ALA A 216 -6.71 16.01 29.41
C ALA A 216 -7.50 14.73 29.69
N GLY A 217 -7.60 14.31 30.95
CA GLY A 217 -8.57 14.88 31.87
C GLY A 217 -9.78 13.95 31.83
N ASP A 218 -9.98 13.24 32.95
CA ASP A 218 -11.11 12.36 33.25
C ASP A 218 -11.06 10.92 32.70
N SER A 219 -10.20 10.10 33.29
CA SER A 219 -10.58 8.76 33.76
C SER A 219 -9.40 8.17 34.54
N GLU A 220 -9.59 8.08 35.86
CA GLU A 220 -8.82 7.18 36.73
C GLU A 220 -8.89 5.75 36.16
N ASP A 221 -7.83 4.97 36.36
CA ASP A 221 -7.65 3.57 35.94
C ASP A 221 -7.08 3.33 34.51
N SER A 222 -5.78 3.53 34.35
CA SER A 222 -4.88 2.40 34.07
C SER A 222 -3.43 2.87 34.11
N ASP A 223 -2.67 2.25 34.99
CA ASP A 223 -1.22 2.32 35.05
C ASP A 223 -0.60 1.93 33.69
N HIS A 224 0.55 2.55 33.43
CA HIS A 224 1.48 2.34 32.31
C HIS A 224 1.34 3.31 31.13
N ASP A 225 1.98 4.48 31.27
CA ASP A 225 3.22 4.75 30.54
C ASP A 225 3.67 6.19 30.81
N GLU A 226 4.55 6.35 31.80
CA GLU A 226 5.36 7.55 31.99
C GLU A 226 6.55 7.59 31.00
N PRO A 227 7.16 8.77 30.75
CA PRO A 227 8.23 8.91 29.76
C PRO A 227 9.44 8.08 30.19
N ALA A 228 9.98 7.27 29.27
CA ALA A 228 11.15 6.39 29.42
C ALA A 228 12.15 6.94 30.47
N THR A 229 12.01 6.44 31.70
CA THR A 229 12.85 6.81 32.84
C THR A 229 14.28 6.32 32.59
N ASP A 230 15.28 6.94 33.22
CA ASP A 230 16.70 6.51 33.23
C ASP A 230 16.91 4.99 33.47
N GLN A 231 15.90 4.31 33.99
CA GLN A 231 15.83 2.86 34.12
C GLN A 231 15.89 2.11 32.78
N ASP A 232 15.20 2.57 31.73
CA ASP A 232 15.26 1.96 30.39
C ASP A 232 16.66 2.11 29.77
N HIS A 233 17.30 3.26 30.01
CA HIS A 233 18.68 3.49 29.57
C HIS A 233 19.67 2.60 30.33
N ARG A 234 19.48 2.38 31.64
CA ARG A 234 20.28 1.43 32.43
C ARG A 234 20.08 0.00 31.97
N ASP A 235 18.85 -0.41 31.67
CA ASP A 235 18.56 -1.76 31.22
C ASP A 235 19.16 -2.03 29.83
N VAL A 236 19.15 -1.04 28.93
CA VAL A 236 19.86 -1.10 27.64
C VAL A 236 21.38 -1.17 27.83
N ILE A 237 21.95 -0.41 28.78
CA ILE A 237 23.39 -0.48 29.10
C ILE A 237 23.75 -1.87 29.62
N VAL A 238 22.96 -2.44 30.53
CA VAL A 238 23.18 -3.80 31.07
C VAL A 238 23.09 -4.86 29.95
N GLN A 239 22.15 -4.70 29.02
CA GLN A 239 22.06 -5.59 27.85
C GLN A 239 23.27 -5.45 26.92
N LEU A 240 23.76 -4.23 26.70
CA LEU A 240 24.97 -3.97 25.90
C LEU A 240 26.23 -4.53 26.57
N GLU A 241 26.36 -4.42 27.89
CA GLU A 241 27.45 -5.03 28.66
C GLU A 241 27.42 -6.56 28.59
N SER A 242 26.22 -7.16 28.66
CA SER A 242 26.01 -8.60 28.44
C SER A 242 26.41 -9.05 27.03
N ILE A 243 26.03 -8.29 26.00
CA ILE A 243 26.41 -8.57 24.61
C ILE A 243 27.93 -8.43 24.43
N LYS A 244 28.55 -7.40 25.03
CA LYS A 244 30.01 -7.20 25.04
C LYS A 244 30.73 -8.40 25.66
N ALA A 245 30.30 -8.86 26.84
CA ALA A 245 30.89 -10.01 27.52
C ALA A 245 30.81 -11.30 26.68
N ARG A 246 29.68 -11.52 25.98
CA ARG A 246 29.52 -12.68 25.09
C ARG A 246 30.40 -12.60 23.84
N LEU A 247 30.56 -11.41 23.27
CA LEU A 247 31.45 -11.17 22.14
C LEU A 247 32.90 -11.41 22.52
N ASP A 248 33.34 -10.86 23.65
CA ASP A 248 34.69 -11.08 24.19
C ASP A 248 34.98 -12.57 24.40
N LEU A 249 34.02 -13.32 24.98
CA LEU A 249 34.13 -14.77 25.15
C LEU A 249 34.20 -15.53 23.83
N GLY A 250 33.36 -15.16 22.85
CA GLY A 250 33.32 -15.78 21.53
C GLY A 250 34.61 -15.57 20.74
N GLU A 251 35.15 -14.35 20.78
CA GLU A 251 36.38 -13.97 20.09
C GLU A 251 37.61 -14.65 20.73
N MET A 252 37.66 -14.74 22.06
CA MET A 252 38.71 -15.50 22.76
C MET A 252 38.70 -16.99 22.39
N ARG A 253 37.52 -17.63 22.33
CA ARG A 253 37.41 -19.02 21.88
C ARG A 253 37.92 -19.22 20.45
N LEU A 254 37.66 -18.26 19.58
CA LEU A 254 38.09 -18.31 18.18
C LEU A 254 39.62 -18.15 18.07
N VAL A 255 40.22 -17.29 18.90
CA VAL A 255 41.67 -17.17 19.04
C VAL A 255 42.30 -18.46 19.56
N ASP A 256 41.73 -19.06 20.61
CA ASP A 256 42.21 -20.33 21.17
C ASP A 256 42.16 -21.45 20.13
N ALA A 257 41.06 -21.58 19.38
CA ALA A 257 40.94 -22.56 18.29
C ALA A 257 41.96 -22.32 17.15
N ARG A 258 42.22 -21.04 16.80
CA ARG A 258 43.26 -20.70 15.81
C ARG A 258 44.66 -21.03 16.32
N LYS A 259 44.94 -20.81 17.60
CA LYS A 259 46.20 -21.15 18.25
C LYS A 259 46.43 -22.67 18.23
N GLU A 260 45.42 -23.45 18.61
CA GLU A 260 45.50 -24.92 18.57
C GLU A 260 45.75 -25.43 17.16
N TYR A 261 45.00 -24.93 16.17
CA TYR A 261 45.19 -25.30 14.77
C TYR A 261 46.60 -24.96 14.26
N HIS A 262 47.10 -23.75 14.53
CA HIS A 262 48.47 -23.37 14.15
C HIS A 262 49.54 -24.18 14.89
N GLY A 263 49.32 -24.49 16.17
CA GLY A 263 50.20 -25.34 16.96
C GLY A 263 50.32 -26.74 16.39
N LEU A 264 49.19 -27.36 16.05
CA LEU A 264 49.11 -28.67 15.40
C LEU A 264 49.79 -28.66 14.03
N ARG A 265 49.53 -27.63 13.21
CA ARG A 265 50.14 -27.49 11.89
C ARG A 265 51.67 -27.37 11.96
N LYS A 266 52.18 -26.51 12.85
CA LYS A 266 53.62 -26.35 13.09
C LYS A 266 54.28 -27.62 13.62
N MET A 267 53.59 -28.37 14.47
CA MET A 267 54.07 -29.64 14.98
C MET A 267 54.15 -30.68 13.85
N MET A 268 53.15 -30.75 12.99
CA MET A 268 53.10 -31.63 11.82
C MET A 268 54.20 -31.30 10.80
N GLU A 269 54.44 -30.02 10.53
CA GLU A 269 55.54 -29.53 9.68
C GLU A 269 56.91 -29.93 10.27
N ARG A 270 57.11 -29.81 11.58
CA ARG A 270 58.34 -30.29 12.24
C ARG A 270 58.49 -31.80 12.20
N PHE A 271 57.39 -32.55 12.25
CA PHE A 271 57.42 -34.01 12.14
C PHE A 271 57.79 -34.51 10.74
N GLN A 272 57.47 -33.74 9.68
CA GLN A 272 57.81 -34.05 8.30
C GLN A 272 59.31 -33.88 7.97
N ASP A 273 60.04 -33.02 8.68
CA ASP A 273 61.44 -32.68 8.39
C ASP A 273 62.49 -33.40 9.26
N LEU A 274 62.11 -34.36 10.12
CA LEU A 274 63.06 -34.98 11.04
C LEU A 274 63.97 -36.02 10.37
N SER A 275 65.25 -35.65 10.20
CA SER A 275 66.35 -36.62 10.23
C SER A 275 66.80 -36.81 11.69
N TRP A 276 66.43 -37.94 12.29
CA TRP A 276 66.85 -38.28 13.65
C TRP A 276 68.32 -38.68 13.64
N GLN A 277 69.20 -37.76 14.06
CA GLN A 277 70.61 -38.11 14.25
C GLN A 277 70.83 -38.73 15.63
N PRO A 278 71.60 -39.84 15.73
CA PRO A 278 71.91 -40.46 17.01
C PRO A 278 72.69 -39.50 17.91
N MET A 279 72.14 -39.16 19.07
CA MET A 279 72.79 -38.30 20.07
C MET A 279 73.17 -39.09 21.33
N LYS A 280 74.30 -38.74 21.95
CA LYS A 280 74.71 -39.31 23.25
C LYS A 280 73.73 -38.93 24.35
N ILE A 281 73.43 -39.86 25.27
CA ILE A 281 72.47 -39.68 26.37
C ILE A 281 72.76 -38.43 27.23
N SER A 282 74.02 -38.08 27.46
CA SER A 282 74.41 -36.88 28.21
C SER A 282 74.06 -35.58 27.48
N ALA A 283 74.26 -35.53 26.17
CA ALA A 283 73.85 -34.41 25.32
C ALA A 283 72.32 -34.32 25.24
N MET A 284 71.62 -35.46 25.16
CA MET A 284 70.16 -35.52 25.19
C MET A 284 69.60 -34.98 26.52
N LYS A 285 70.19 -35.35 27.67
CA LYS A 285 69.78 -34.82 28.99
C LYS A 285 69.94 -33.31 29.08
N LYS A 286 71.07 -32.78 28.57
CA LYS A 286 71.31 -31.34 28.53
C LYS A 286 70.29 -30.63 27.62
N HIS A 287 70.07 -31.18 26.44
CA HIS A 287 69.11 -30.64 25.46
C HIS A 287 67.66 -30.69 25.98
N CYS A 288 67.28 -31.73 26.73
CA CYS A 288 65.99 -31.80 27.42
C CYS A 288 65.86 -30.75 28.53
N ALA A 289 66.92 -30.49 29.30
CA ALA A 289 66.89 -29.47 30.35
C ALA A 289 66.80 -28.05 29.74
N GLU A 290 67.53 -27.79 28.67
CA GLU A 290 67.46 -26.53 27.90
C GLU A 290 66.08 -26.34 27.25
N LEU A 291 65.51 -27.38 26.63
CA LEU A 291 64.15 -27.37 26.09
C LEU A 291 63.11 -27.13 27.17
N LYS A 292 63.26 -27.76 28.35
CA LYS A 292 62.35 -27.56 29.48
C LYS A 292 62.38 -26.11 29.98
N SER A 293 63.58 -25.55 30.16
CA SER A 293 63.74 -24.15 30.57
C SER A 293 63.21 -23.17 29.51
N SER A 294 63.42 -23.44 28.22
CA SER A 294 62.86 -22.65 27.12
C SER A 294 61.34 -22.71 27.12
N ASN A 295 60.77 -23.90 27.31
CA ASN A 295 59.32 -24.09 27.34
C ASN A 295 58.68 -23.38 28.54
N GLU A 296 59.32 -23.37 29.72
CA GLU A 296 58.87 -22.62 30.89
C GLU A 296 58.87 -21.09 30.63
N GLN A 297 59.90 -20.57 29.95
CA GLN A 297 59.95 -19.17 29.53
C GLN A 297 58.90 -18.83 28.46
N ASP A 298 58.68 -19.73 27.50
CA ASP A 298 57.67 -19.55 26.44
C ASP A 298 56.25 -19.56 27.02
N ILE A 299 55.96 -20.37 28.03
CA ILE A 299 54.68 -20.35 28.75
C ILE A 299 54.43 -18.98 29.38
N LEU A 300 55.41 -18.43 30.11
CA LEU A 300 55.30 -17.09 30.71
C LEU A 300 55.09 -16.01 29.65
N ARG A 301 55.78 -16.11 28.52
CA ARG A 301 55.63 -15.18 27.40
C ARG A 301 54.25 -15.27 26.76
N ILE A 302 53.70 -16.47 26.62
CA ILE A 302 52.34 -16.70 26.10
C ILE A 302 51.31 -16.06 27.02
N ASP A 303 51.46 -16.18 28.34
CA ASP A 303 50.51 -15.58 29.30
C ASP A 303 50.51 -14.05 29.22
N VAL A 304 51.68 -13.42 29.11
CA VAL A 304 51.80 -11.97 28.93
C VAL A 304 51.15 -11.54 27.60
N LEU A 305 51.45 -12.23 26.51
CA LEU A 305 50.87 -11.92 25.20
C LEU A 305 49.36 -12.14 25.16
N LYS A 306 48.84 -13.12 25.90
CA LYS A 306 47.41 -13.36 26.03
C LYS A 306 46.73 -12.19 26.74
N GLN A 307 47.33 -11.70 27.83
CA GLN A 307 46.80 -10.57 28.58
C GLN A 307 46.82 -9.26 27.77
N GLU A 308 47.88 -9.02 27.00
CA GLU A 308 47.95 -7.88 26.06
C GLU A 308 46.88 -8.00 24.98
N LEU A 309 46.69 -9.18 24.40
CA LEU A 309 45.66 -9.42 23.40
C LEU A 309 44.25 -9.21 23.95
N GLU A 310 43.96 -9.68 25.16
CA GLU A 310 42.70 -9.43 25.86
C GLU A 310 42.42 -7.93 26.04
N MET A 311 43.45 -7.15 26.40
CA MET A 311 43.34 -5.70 26.51
C MET A 311 43.03 -5.05 25.15
N TYR A 312 43.73 -5.43 24.09
CA TYR A 312 43.50 -4.88 22.74
C TYR A 312 42.12 -5.24 22.18
N VAL A 313 41.65 -6.46 22.41
CA VAL A 313 40.29 -6.88 21.99
C VAL A 313 39.24 -6.04 22.70
N ARG A 314 39.38 -5.80 24.01
CA ARG A 314 38.46 -4.93 24.77
C ARG A 314 38.46 -3.50 24.23
N GLN A 315 39.63 -2.93 23.97
CA GLN A 315 39.75 -1.57 23.41
C GLN A 315 39.13 -1.46 22.01
N LEU A 316 39.37 -2.44 21.14
CA LEU A 316 38.79 -2.48 19.80
C LEU A 316 37.25 -2.56 19.86
N ASN A 317 36.72 -3.40 20.75
CA ASN A 317 35.28 -3.54 20.92
C ASN A 317 34.63 -2.27 21.50
N GLU A 318 35.31 -1.59 22.41
CA GLU A 318 34.89 -0.29 22.93
C GLU A 318 34.84 0.78 21.83
N GLN A 319 35.88 0.88 20.99
CA GLN A 319 35.90 1.80 19.84
C GLN A 319 34.81 1.49 18.82
N LYS A 320 34.52 0.21 18.54
CA LYS A 320 33.43 -0.18 17.64
C LYS A 320 32.08 0.28 18.18
N ILE A 321 31.84 0.11 19.48
CA ILE A 321 30.60 0.56 20.14
C ILE A 321 30.51 2.08 20.07
N GLU A 322 31.60 2.81 20.36
CA GLU A 322 31.64 4.27 20.29
C GLU A 322 31.33 4.80 18.87
N CYS A 323 31.89 4.18 17.83
CA CYS A 323 31.58 4.50 16.43
C CYS A 323 30.09 4.33 16.12
N ILE A 324 29.48 3.21 16.53
CA ILE A 324 28.05 2.96 16.30
C ILE A 324 27.18 3.98 17.05
N LEU A 325 27.54 4.32 18.30
CA LEU A 325 26.83 5.32 19.10
C LEU A 325 26.96 6.73 18.47
N TYR A 326 28.13 7.06 17.94
CA TYR A 326 28.36 8.32 17.23
C TYR A 326 27.51 8.41 15.95
N GLU A 327 27.49 7.35 15.13
CA GLU A 327 26.63 7.30 13.93
C GLU A 327 25.15 7.40 14.27
N ASN A 328 24.69 6.70 15.32
CA ASN A 328 23.31 6.78 15.78
C ASN A 328 22.94 8.21 16.23
N SER A 329 23.82 8.85 16.99
CA SER A 329 23.64 10.22 17.47
C SER A 329 23.61 11.22 16.31
N LYS A 330 24.46 11.03 15.31
CA LYS A 330 24.45 11.83 14.07
C LYS A 330 23.12 11.69 13.33
N LEU A 331 22.63 10.47 13.13
CA LEU A 331 21.33 10.22 12.49
C LEU A 331 20.16 10.82 13.28
N LYS A 332 20.21 10.78 14.62
CA LYS A 332 19.20 11.44 15.48
C LYS A 332 19.23 12.96 15.30
N LEU A 333 20.42 13.55 15.26
CA LEU A 333 20.60 14.98 15.02
C LEU A 333 20.08 15.39 13.64
N ASP A 334 20.41 14.64 12.58
CA ASP A 334 19.92 14.90 11.22
C ASP A 334 18.38 14.85 11.16
N ARG A 335 17.74 13.89 11.84
CA ARG A 335 16.27 13.84 11.96
C ARG A 335 15.71 15.08 12.69
N ALA A 336 16.36 15.52 13.77
CA ALA A 336 15.95 16.70 14.51
C ALA A 336 16.07 17.99 13.68
N ILE A 337 17.17 18.16 12.94
CA ILE A 337 17.39 19.28 12.01
C ILE A 337 16.31 19.28 10.92
N ASN A 338 16.04 18.13 10.30
CA ASN A 338 14.99 18.01 9.29
C ASN A 338 13.59 18.34 9.85
N ARG A 339 13.29 17.91 11.08
CA ARG A 339 12.05 18.25 11.77
C ARG A 339 11.94 19.75 12.04
N LEU A 340 13.03 20.39 12.50
CA LEU A 340 13.08 21.84 12.72
C LEU A 340 12.82 22.60 11.41
N GLY A 341 13.52 22.26 10.33
CA GLY A 341 13.30 22.89 9.01
C GLY A 341 11.91 22.63 8.42
N TYR A 342 11.22 21.56 8.83
CA TYR A 342 9.81 21.38 8.51
C TYR A 342 8.90 22.30 9.33
N ILE A 343 9.14 22.41 10.64
CA ILE A 343 8.39 23.29 11.55
C ILE A 343 8.52 24.75 11.12
N GLU A 344 9.71 25.20 10.74
CA GLU A 344 9.94 26.57 10.24
C GLU A 344 9.12 26.87 8.98
N ARG A 345 9.10 25.93 8.02
CA ARG A 345 8.27 26.06 6.81
C ARG A 345 6.78 26.09 7.14
N LEU A 346 6.32 25.21 8.03
CA LEU A 346 4.94 25.17 8.48
C LEU A 346 4.55 26.49 9.17
N SER A 347 5.41 27.03 10.03
CA SER A 347 5.21 28.31 10.68
C SER A 347 5.04 29.44 9.66
N GLY A 348 5.84 29.47 8.60
CA GLY A 348 5.69 30.45 7.52
C GLY A 348 4.34 30.35 6.80
N ILE A 349 3.88 29.12 6.52
CA ILE A 349 2.57 28.88 5.90
C ILE A 349 1.43 29.31 6.83
N ILE A 350 1.50 28.97 8.13
CA ILE A 350 0.49 29.35 9.12
C ILE A 350 0.43 30.87 9.25
N SER A 351 1.56 31.56 9.36
CA SER A 351 1.60 33.03 9.41
C SER A 351 0.99 33.66 8.17
N GLY A 352 1.28 33.13 6.98
CA GLY A 352 0.67 33.59 5.73
C GLY A 352 -0.85 33.35 5.67
N ALA A 353 -1.31 32.19 6.12
CA ALA A 353 -2.73 31.88 6.21
C ALA A 353 -3.46 32.80 7.20
N LEU A 354 -2.84 33.11 8.34
CA LEU A 354 -3.39 34.00 9.36
C LEU A 354 -3.49 35.44 8.85
N MET A 355 -2.44 35.93 8.17
CA MET A 355 -2.46 37.25 7.51
C MET A 355 -3.55 37.33 6.43
N ASN A 356 -3.75 36.28 5.64
CA ASN A 356 -4.84 36.22 4.65
C ASN A 356 -6.22 36.22 5.32
N ALA A 357 -6.38 35.52 6.44
CA ALA A 357 -7.62 35.51 7.22
C ALA A 357 -7.93 36.90 7.80
N GLU A 358 -6.93 37.60 8.33
CA GLU A 358 -7.07 38.99 8.78
C GLU A 358 -7.45 39.92 7.62
N MET A 359 -6.81 39.79 6.46
CA MET A 359 -7.17 40.56 5.26
C MET A 359 -8.62 40.33 4.83
N LEU A 360 -9.06 39.07 4.80
CA LEU A 360 -10.45 38.71 4.51
C LEU A 360 -11.41 39.33 5.52
N TRP A 361 -11.08 39.30 6.80
CA TRP A 361 -11.89 39.92 7.84
C TRP A 361 -12.01 41.43 7.65
N ILE A 362 -10.91 42.13 7.35
CA ILE A 362 -10.92 43.57 7.04
C ILE A 362 -11.82 43.85 5.82
N LEU A 363 -11.69 43.05 4.75
CA LEU A 363 -12.52 43.20 3.55
C LEU A 363 -14.01 43.00 3.86
N MET A 364 -14.36 41.97 4.65
CA MET A 364 -15.73 41.74 5.09
C MET A 364 -16.27 42.93 5.91
N GLN A 365 -15.47 43.50 6.81
CA GLN A 365 -15.88 44.69 7.57
C GLN A 365 -16.11 45.90 6.66
N LEU A 366 -15.23 46.15 5.70
CA LEU A 366 -15.40 47.23 4.73
C LEU A 366 -16.65 47.04 3.86
N ASP A 367 -16.94 45.81 3.44
CA ASP A 367 -18.16 45.50 2.70
C ASP A 367 -19.42 45.69 3.55
N LEU A 368 -19.39 45.29 4.83
CA LEU A 368 -20.49 45.54 5.78
C LEU A 368 -20.69 47.04 6.02
N GLU A 369 -19.63 47.83 6.19
CA GLU A 369 -19.72 49.28 6.29
C GLU A 369 -20.29 49.91 5.01
N LYS A 370 -19.87 49.42 3.83
CA LYS A 370 -20.40 49.87 2.54
C LYS A 370 -21.89 49.56 2.39
N ILE A 371 -22.33 48.38 2.86
CA ILE A 371 -23.76 48.03 2.91
C ILE A 371 -24.48 48.97 3.88
N ARG A 372 -23.95 49.19 5.08
CA ARG A 372 -24.52 50.12 6.08
C ARG A 372 -24.69 51.53 5.51
N ASN A 373 -23.68 52.04 4.80
CA ASN A 373 -23.69 53.36 4.19
C ASN A 373 -24.65 53.46 2.99
N LYS A 374 -24.97 52.36 2.30
CA LYS A 374 -25.97 52.34 1.23
C LYS A 374 -27.42 52.34 1.73
N PHE A 375 -27.64 52.02 3.00
CA PHE A 375 -28.97 52.05 3.64
C PHE A 375 -29.18 53.27 4.53
N ASP A 376 -28.24 54.23 4.53
CA ASP A 376 -28.42 55.50 5.23
C ASP A 376 -29.34 56.44 4.44
N ASN A 377 -30.64 56.14 4.46
CA ASN A 377 -31.68 56.94 3.82
C ASN A 377 -32.10 58.14 4.69
N SER A 378 -31.29 58.50 5.69
CA SER A 378 -31.59 59.56 6.66
C SER A 378 -31.83 60.90 5.95
N ASP A 379 -31.07 61.20 4.89
CA ASP A 379 -31.23 62.44 4.13
C ASP A 379 -32.51 62.47 3.29
N GLU A 380 -32.87 61.36 2.64
CA GLU A 380 -34.13 61.24 1.90
C GLU A 380 -35.34 61.34 2.86
N MET A 381 -35.29 60.63 3.98
CA MET A 381 -36.33 60.65 5.01
C MET A 381 -36.46 62.02 5.68
N ASN A 382 -35.33 62.71 5.95
CA ASN A 382 -35.34 64.08 6.46
C ASN A 382 -35.92 65.04 5.42
N SER A 383 -35.62 64.87 4.14
CA SER A 383 -36.16 65.70 3.05
C SER A 383 -37.67 65.55 2.90
N GLU A 384 -38.19 64.31 2.98
CA GLU A 384 -39.64 64.04 2.96
C GLU A 384 -40.34 64.58 4.22
N THR A 385 -39.71 64.43 5.39
CA THR A 385 -40.23 64.99 6.65
C THR A 385 -40.34 66.51 6.56
N GLN A 386 -39.31 67.20 6.02
CA GLN A 386 -39.35 68.65 5.80
C GLN A 386 -40.42 69.08 4.79
N ARG A 387 -40.61 68.33 3.69
CA ARG A 387 -41.70 68.58 2.73
C ARG A 387 -43.08 68.43 3.37
N CYS A 388 -43.26 67.40 4.20
CA CYS A 388 -44.50 67.15 4.91
C CYS A 388 -44.81 68.28 5.90
N LEU A 389 -43.81 68.73 6.68
CA LEU A 389 -43.94 69.88 7.58
C LEU A 389 -44.30 71.17 6.83
N LYS A 390 -43.67 71.45 5.69
CA LYS A 390 -44.04 72.60 4.83
C LYS A 390 -45.49 72.52 4.34
N ARG A 391 -45.97 71.34 3.95
CA ARG A 391 -47.38 71.15 3.54
C ARG A 391 -48.34 71.43 4.71
N ILE A 392 -48.00 70.96 5.91
CA ILE A 392 -48.78 71.20 7.12
C ILE A 392 -48.82 72.70 7.46
N GLU A 393 -47.70 73.41 7.32
CA GLU A 393 -47.65 74.86 7.53
C GLU A 393 -48.49 75.62 6.51
N MET A 394 -48.42 75.26 5.23
CA MET A 394 -49.26 75.86 4.18
C MET A 394 -50.75 75.64 4.45
N LEU A 395 -51.16 74.43 4.86
CA LEU A 395 -52.55 74.13 5.21
C LEU A 395 -53.02 74.95 6.43
N LYS A 396 -52.16 75.13 7.43
CA LYS A 396 -52.46 75.99 8.59
C LYS A 396 -52.55 77.47 8.22
N ALA A 397 -51.80 77.92 7.20
CA ALA A 397 -51.87 79.29 6.70
C ALA A 397 -53.18 79.53 5.92
N VAL A 398 -53.62 78.58 5.09
CA VAL A 398 -54.90 78.64 4.37
C VAL A 398 -56.07 78.76 5.35
N GLY A 399 -56.10 77.96 6.42
CA GLY A 399 -57.16 78.01 7.44
C GLY A 399 -57.21 79.29 8.30
N ARG A 400 -56.29 80.23 8.12
CA ARG A 400 -56.24 81.51 8.87
C ARG A 400 -56.66 82.72 8.06
N THR A 401 -56.96 82.56 6.77
CA THR A 401 -57.25 83.69 5.88
C THR A 401 -58.77 83.83 5.70
N SER A 402 -59.34 84.96 6.11
CA SER A 402 -60.75 85.33 5.92
C SER A 402 -61.08 85.71 4.46
N ALA A 403 -60.57 84.91 3.51
CA ALA A 403 -60.83 85.04 2.07
C ALA A 403 -62.00 84.16 1.61
N ASP A 404 -62.50 83.27 2.48
CA ASP A 404 -63.57 82.34 2.15
C ASP A 404 -64.96 83.02 2.01
N GLU A 405 -65.22 84.16 2.66
CA GLU A 405 -66.53 84.85 2.52
C GLU A 405 -66.63 85.69 1.23
N GLU A 406 -65.59 86.44 0.86
CA GLU A 406 -65.57 87.21 -0.40
C GLU A 406 -65.52 86.31 -1.64
N ALA A 407 -64.75 85.21 -1.60
CA ALA A 407 -64.70 84.25 -2.70
C ALA A 407 -66.03 83.50 -2.87
N LEU A 408 -66.78 83.26 -1.78
CA LEU A 408 -68.10 82.62 -1.85
C LEU A 408 -69.15 83.57 -2.45
N GLU A 409 -69.12 84.86 -2.10
CA GLU A 409 -70.01 85.86 -2.69
C GLU A 409 -69.73 86.07 -4.18
N GLU A 410 -68.46 86.15 -4.59
CA GLU A 410 -68.07 86.28 -5.99
C GLU A 410 -68.45 85.02 -6.79
N PHE A 411 -68.23 83.83 -6.23
CA PHE A 411 -68.65 82.56 -6.82
C PHE A 411 -70.18 82.50 -6.99
N VAL A 412 -70.94 82.91 -5.97
CA VAL A 412 -72.41 82.94 -6.04
C VAL A 412 -72.87 83.91 -7.12
N ALA A 413 -72.26 85.09 -7.25
CA ALA A 413 -72.60 86.07 -8.28
C ALA A 413 -72.29 85.55 -9.70
N GLN A 414 -71.13 84.94 -9.93
CA GLN A 414 -70.76 84.37 -11.23
C GLN A 414 -71.62 83.16 -11.60
N PHE A 415 -71.90 82.28 -10.63
CA PHE A 415 -72.75 81.11 -10.82
C PHE A 415 -74.20 81.52 -11.12
N ALA A 416 -74.68 82.58 -10.48
CA ALA A 416 -76.01 83.12 -10.73
C ALA A 416 -76.11 83.79 -12.11
N SER A 417 -75.07 84.55 -12.53
CA SER A 417 -74.98 85.17 -13.86
C SER A 417 -74.98 84.14 -15.00
N THR A 418 -74.16 83.10 -14.88
CA THR A 418 -74.07 82.01 -15.86
C THR A 418 -75.38 81.22 -15.95
N MET A 419 -76.00 80.90 -14.82
CA MET A 419 -77.30 80.21 -14.83
C MET A 419 -78.42 81.10 -15.39
N GLY A 420 -78.41 82.40 -15.14
CA GLY A 420 -79.34 83.37 -15.73
C GLY A 420 -79.23 83.45 -17.26
N ALA A 421 -78.01 83.41 -17.80
CA ALA A 421 -77.78 83.40 -19.25
C ALA A 421 -78.25 82.09 -19.92
N ILE A 422 -78.14 80.96 -19.23
CA ILE A 422 -78.52 79.63 -19.77
C ILE A 422 -80.05 79.43 -19.73
N ASN A 423 -80.75 80.08 -18.80
CA ASN A 423 -82.21 79.98 -18.63
C ASN A 423 -82.96 81.04 -19.46
N LEU A 424 -82.91 80.93 -20.80
CA LEU A 424 -83.50 81.86 -21.78
C LEU A 424 -85.04 82.06 -21.73
N ASN A 425 -85.74 81.70 -20.65
CA ASN A 425 -87.20 81.90 -20.51
C ASN A 425 -87.71 82.09 -19.06
N SER A 426 -86.86 82.46 -18.09
CA SER A 426 -87.32 82.80 -16.74
C SER A 426 -87.44 84.31 -16.55
N SER A 427 -88.47 84.92 -17.15
CA SER A 427 -88.86 86.30 -16.86
C SER A 427 -89.50 86.37 -15.47
N GLY A 428 -88.70 86.60 -14.43
CA GLY A 428 -89.20 86.88 -13.09
C GLY A 428 -88.06 87.10 -12.10
N ASN A 429 -87.99 88.31 -11.53
CA ASN A 429 -87.10 88.68 -10.43
C ASN A 429 -87.23 87.67 -9.27
N ARG A 430 -86.30 86.71 -9.20
CA ARG A 430 -86.14 85.80 -8.05
C ARG A 430 -84.89 86.22 -7.30
N SER A 431 -85.01 86.33 -5.97
CA SER A 431 -83.89 86.57 -5.06
C SER A 431 -82.77 85.55 -5.31
N MET A 432 -81.59 86.02 -5.69
CA MET A 432 -80.41 85.20 -6.01
C MET A 432 -79.74 84.70 -4.73
N SER A 433 -80.06 83.48 -4.32
CA SER A 433 -79.36 82.78 -3.23
C SER A 433 -78.70 81.52 -3.80
N LEU A 434 -77.57 81.09 -3.22
CA LEU A 434 -76.85 79.88 -3.64
C LEU A 434 -77.78 78.65 -3.77
N ARG A 435 -78.74 78.53 -2.85
CA ARG A 435 -79.75 77.47 -2.85
C ARG A 435 -80.63 77.51 -4.11
N ASN A 436 -81.02 78.69 -4.55
CA ASN A 436 -81.82 78.88 -5.76
C ASN A 436 -80.99 78.59 -7.02
N CYS A 437 -79.73 79.00 -7.05
CA CYS A 437 -78.85 78.72 -8.20
C CYS A 437 -78.53 77.22 -8.34
N ILE A 438 -78.33 76.50 -7.23
CA ILE A 438 -78.16 75.03 -7.24
C ILE A 438 -79.43 74.35 -7.75
N GLN A 439 -80.60 74.83 -7.36
CA GLN A 439 -81.88 74.31 -7.84
C GLN A 439 -82.05 74.54 -9.34
N ASP A 440 -81.74 75.75 -9.84
CA ASP A 440 -81.77 76.08 -11.26
C ASP A 440 -80.79 75.21 -12.07
N TYR A 441 -79.61 74.93 -11.51
CA TYR A 441 -78.65 74.01 -12.12
C TYR A 441 -79.17 72.57 -12.17
N ALA A 442 -79.80 72.08 -11.09
CA ALA A 442 -80.41 70.77 -11.07
C ALA A 442 -81.55 70.64 -12.10
N ASP A 443 -82.36 71.68 -12.27
CA ASP A 443 -83.45 71.72 -13.25
C ASP A 443 -82.93 71.91 -14.69
N TYR A 444 -81.85 72.66 -14.89
CA TYR A 444 -81.11 72.68 -16.16
C TYR A 444 -80.54 71.30 -16.48
N LYS A 445 -79.85 70.64 -15.54
CA LYS A 445 -79.31 69.28 -15.70
C LYS A 445 -80.40 68.29 -16.09
N LYS A 446 -81.58 68.34 -15.45
CA LYS A 446 -82.74 67.53 -15.84
C LYS A 446 -83.22 67.82 -17.26
N ARG A 447 -83.29 69.09 -17.67
CA ARG A 447 -83.69 69.47 -19.04
C ARG A 447 -82.67 69.03 -20.08
N VAL A 448 -81.38 69.24 -19.84
CA VAL A 448 -80.29 68.75 -20.68
C VAL A 448 -80.35 67.24 -20.77
N PHE A 449 -80.50 66.53 -19.66
CA PHE A 449 -80.58 65.07 -19.65
C PHE A 449 -81.80 64.56 -20.43
N LYS A 450 -82.95 65.23 -20.31
CA LYS A 450 -84.15 64.91 -21.10
C LYS A 450 -83.96 65.18 -22.60
N ASN A 451 -83.28 66.27 -22.95
CA ASN A 451 -82.90 66.55 -24.34
C ASN A 451 -81.89 65.53 -24.88
N LEU A 452 -80.90 65.14 -24.07
CA LEU A 452 -79.90 64.13 -24.39
C LEU A 452 -80.55 62.76 -24.55
N GLN A 453 -81.51 62.39 -23.69
CA GLN A 453 -82.34 61.19 -23.85
C GLN A 453 -83.20 61.25 -25.12
N SER A 454 -83.68 62.44 -25.53
CA SER A 454 -84.43 62.60 -26.78
C SER A 454 -83.53 62.52 -28.03
N VAL A 455 -82.27 62.93 -27.92
CA VAL A 455 -81.24 62.78 -28.96
C VAL A 455 -80.79 61.32 -29.06
N VAL A 456 -80.45 60.69 -27.94
CA VAL A 456 -80.07 59.27 -27.84
C VAL A 456 -81.23 58.35 -28.21
N GLY A 457 -82.46 58.73 -27.85
CA GLY A 457 -83.70 58.01 -28.20
C GLY A 457 -84.18 58.21 -29.64
N GLY A 458 -83.37 58.84 -30.50
CA GLY A 458 -83.59 58.85 -31.95
C GLY A 458 -84.73 59.75 -32.47
N LYS A 459 -85.37 60.57 -31.63
CA LYS A 459 -86.47 61.45 -32.08
C LYS A 459 -86.00 62.60 -32.97
N PHE A 460 -84.79 63.12 -32.75
CA PHE A 460 -84.16 64.12 -33.63
C PHE A 460 -83.56 63.52 -34.90
N TYR A 461 -83.26 62.21 -34.89
CA TYR A 461 -82.74 61.51 -36.07
C TYR A 461 -83.81 61.26 -37.13
N LYS A 462 -85.12 61.22 -36.79
CA LYS A 462 -86.16 61.05 -37.81
C LYS A 462 -86.26 62.25 -38.77
N THR A 463 -86.23 63.46 -38.24
CA THR A 463 -86.21 64.70 -39.03
C THR A 463 -84.89 64.90 -39.77
N PHE A 464 -83.76 64.49 -39.15
CA PHE A 464 -82.46 64.50 -39.82
C PHE A 464 -82.39 63.46 -40.95
N ASP A 465 -82.90 62.24 -40.74
CA ASP A 465 -82.93 61.18 -41.77
C ASP A 465 -83.89 61.50 -42.91
N GLU A 466 -84.97 62.24 -42.65
CA GLU A 466 -85.86 62.79 -43.68
C GLU A 466 -85.17 63.89 -44.48
N ALA A 467 -84.55 64.87 -43.81
CA ALA A 467 -83.77 65.92 -44.47
C ALA A 467 -82.55 65.37 -45.22
N MET A 468 -81.91 64.31 -44.72
CA MET A 468 -80.77 63.65 -45.35
C MET A 468 -81.21 62.78 -46.53
N ARG A 469 -82.45 62.24 -46.50
CA ARG A 469 -83.06 61.61 -47.67
C ARG A 469 -83.38 62.62 -48.76
N GLU A 470 -83.96 63.76 -48.40
CA GLU A 470 -84.18 64.88 -49.33
C GLU A 470 -82.86 65.39 -49.90
N LEU A 471 -81.84 65.60 -49.07
CA LEU A 471 -80.50 66.02 -49.50
C LEU A 471 -79.87 65.01 -50.46
N LYS A 472 -79.89 63.70 -50.15
CA LYS A 472 -79.40 62.66 -51.07
C LYS A 472 -80.19 62.62 -52.37
N GLN A 473 -81.48 62.90 -52.34
CA GLN A 473 -82.32 62.95 -53.53
C GLN A 473 -81.97 64.17 -54.39
N THR A 474 -81.71 65.33 -53.78
CA THR A 474 -81.20 66.53 -54.47
C THR A 474 -79.76 66.37 -54.95
N GLU A 475 -78.89 65.71 -54.19
CA GLU A 475 -77.51 65.39 -54.56
C GLU A 475 -77.49 64.52 -55.82
N LYS A 476 -78.31 63.45 -55.86
CA LYS A 476 -78.43 62.57 -57.04
C LYS A 476 -78.98 63.28 -58.28
N GLN A 477 -79.79 64.33 -58.09
CA GLN A 477 -80.25 65.19 -59.19
C GLN A 477 -79.16 66.17 -59.66
N LEU A 478 -78.33 66.67 -58.75
CA LEU A 478 -77.23 67.60 -59.00
C LEU A 478 -75.95 66.91 -59.50
N GLU A 479 -75.76 65.62 -59.23
CA GLU A 479 -74.60 64.82 -59.61
C GLU A 479 -74.37 64.85 -61.13
N ARG A 480 -75.45 64.79 -61.92
CA ARG A 480 -75.40 64.93 -63.40
C ARG A 480 -74.95 66.30 -63.89
N TYR A 481 -75.01 67.34 -63.08
CA TYR A 481 -74.64 68.71 -63.46
C TYR A 481 -73.24 69.10 -62.96
N VAL A 482 -72.71 68.41 -61.93
CA VAL A 482 -71.41 68.71 -61.31
C VAL A 482 -70.30 67.77 -61.82
N PHE A 483 -70.65 66.56 -62.26
CA PHE A 483 -69.70 65.51 -62.68
C PHE A 483 -69.75 65.18 -64.19
N ASP A 484 -70.29 66.06 -65.03
CA ASP A 484 -70.38 65.86 -66.48
C ASP A 484 -69.04 66.13 -67.20
N GLY A 485 -68.07 65.23 -66.98
CA GLY A 485 -66.78 65.26 -67.66
C GLY A 485 -66.12 63.88 -67.67
N PRO A 486 -65.22 63.61 -68.63
CA PRO A 486 -64.69 62.26 -68.89
C PRO A 486 -63.80 61.67 -67.78
N VAL A 487 -63.59 62.37 -66.66
CA VAL A 487 -62.68 61.97 -65.57
C VAL A 487 -63.41 61.73 -64.24
N ASN A 488 -64.75 61.80 -64.19
CA ASN A 488 -65.55 61.57 -62.98
C ASN A 488 -65.02 62.33 -61.75
N ARG A 489 -64.61 63.59 -61.97
CA ARG A 489 -64.19 64.55 -60.93
C ARG A 489 -65.08 65.79 -61.04
N PRO A 490 -65.45 66.41 -59.91
CA PRO A 490 -66.38 67.52 -59.95
C PRO A 490 -65.72 68.73 -60.60
N GLN A 491 -66.36 69.31 -61.61
CA GLN A 491 -65.90 70.53 -62.27
C GLN A 491 -66.35 71.74 -61.47
N PHE A 492 -65.64 72.05 -60.39
CA PHE A 492 -65.88 73.28 -59.63
C PHE A 492 -65.10 74.43 -60.28
N PHE A 493 -65.80 75.35 -60.96
CA PHE A 493 -65.23 76.58 -61.50
C PHE A 493 -65.23 77.74 -60.51
N ASP A 494 -65.75 77.54 -59.28
CA ASP A 494 -65.93 78.58 -58.28
C ASP A 494 -65.05 78.36 -57.03
N GLN A 495 -64.14 79.30 -56.81
CA GLN A 495 -63.12 79.25 -55.76
C GLN A 495 -63.71 79.24 -54.34
N GLN A 496 -64.91 79.83 -54.14
CA GLN A 496 -65.57 79.85 -52.83
C GLN A 496 -66.00 78.46 -52.35
N TYR A 497 -66.39 77.57 -53.26
CA TYR A 497 -66.77 76.20 -52.90
C TYR A 497 -65.56 75.33 -52.57
N GLN A 498 -64.44 75.54 -53.27
CA GLN A 498 -63.19 74.83 -52.99
C GLN A 498 -62.63 75.23 -51.62
N GLU A 499 -62.68 76.52 -51.26
CA GLU A 499 -62.30 76.99 -49.93
C GLU A 499 -63.20 76.42 -48.83
N ARG A 500 -64.51 76.31 -49.06
CA ARG A 500 -65.43 75.67 -48.11
C ARG A 500 -65.14 74.19 -47.89
N ILE A 501 -64.87 73.44 -48.96
CA ILE A 501 -64.52 72.02 -48.85
C ILE A 501 -63.18 71.83 -48.13
N GLN A 502 -62.20 72.69 -48.40
CA GLN A 502 -60.92 72.67 -47.69
C GLN A 502 -61.07 73.04 -46.21
N ARG A 503 -61.90 74.04 -45.88
CA ARG A 503 -62.25 74.37 -44.49
C ARG A 503 -62.91 73.20 -43.78
N LEU A 504 -63.90 72.57 -44.41
CA LEU A 504 -64.59 71.42 -43.86
C LEU A 504 -63.65 70.22 -43.65
N SER A 505 -62.75 69.94 -44.60
CA SER A 505 -61.73 68.90 -44.43
C SER A 505 -60.76 69.24 -43.29
N PHE A 506 -60.35 70.50 -43.17
CA PHE A 506 -59.47 70.95 -42.09
C PHE A 506 -60.14 70.84 -40.71
N GLU A 507 -61.41 71.23 -40.60
CA GLU A 507 -62.19 71.10 -39.36
C GLU A 507 -62.41 69.62 -39.00
N MET A 508 -62.67 68.76 -39.98
CA MET A 508 -62.75 67.31 -39.76
C MET A 508 -61.43 66.72 -39.26
N ASP A 509 -60.30 67.10 -39.84
CA ASP A 509 -58.97 66.66 -39.38
C ASP A 509 -58.66 67.14 -37.95
N GLN A 510 -59.10 68.34 -37.58
CA GLN A 510 -58.95 68.83 -36.20
C GLN A 510 -59.78 68.03 -35.21
N ILE A 511 -61.03 67.72 -35.55
CA ILE A 511 -61.90 66.89 -34.72
C ILE A 511 -61.28 65.49 -34.52
N GLU A 512 -60.69 64.91 -35.57
CA GLU A 512 -60.05 63.60 -35.48
C GLU A 512 -58.78 63.62 -34.61
N LYS A 513 -57.98 64.69 -34.67
CA LYS A 513 -56.84 64.92 -33.77
C LYS A 513 -57.27 65.07 -32.31
N HIS A 514 -58.34 65.82 -32.05
CA HIS A 514 -58.89 65.99 -30.71
C HIS A 514 -59.42 64.67 -30.12
N LEU A 515 -60.06 63.84 -30.95
CA LEU A 515 -60.48 62.49 -30.55
C LEU A 515 -59.31 61.58 -30.18
N LYS A 516 -58.19 61.66 -30.91
CA LYS A 516 -56.95 60.91 -30.58
C LYS A 516 -56.34 61.40 -29.26
N THR A 517 -56.28 62.71 -29.03
CA THR A 517 -55.75 63.29 -27.78
C THR A 517 -56.61 62.89 -26.59
N LEU A 518 -57.94 62.96 -26.72
CA LEU A 518 -58.87 62.52 -25.69
C LEU A 518 -58.69 61.03 -25.33
N LYS A 519 -58.40 60.19 -26.34
CA LYS A 519 -58.15 58.75 -26.14
C LYS A 519 -56.81 58.48 -25.43
N THR A 520 -55.75 59.21 -25.76
CA THR A 520 -54.46 59.13 -25.04
C THR A 520 -54.56 59.63 -23.61
N ASP A 521 -55.27 60.74 -23.36
CA ASP A 521 -55.47 61.27 -22.01
C ASP A 521 -56.28 60.30 -21.14
N TYR A 522 -57.27 59.64 -21.72
CA TYR A 522 -58.06 58.61 -21.03
C TYR A 522 -57.20 57.37 -20.67
N GLN A 523 -56.25 56.95 -21.50
CA GLN A 523 -55.36 55.80 -21.22
C GLN A 523 -54.22 56.12 -20.25
N GLN A 524 -53.88 57.40 -20.06
CA GLN A 524 -52.79 57.81 -19.18
C GLN A 524 -53.27 58.24 -17.78
N ASN A 525 -54.55 58.63 -17.63
CA ASN A 525 -55.08 59.19 -16.39
C ASN A 525 -56.25 58.41 -15.76
N ILE A 526 -56.61 57.24 -16.33
CA ILE A 526 -57.52 56.23 -15.77
C ILE A 526 -56.87 54.87 -15.99
#